data_AF-A0A7V3NIM0-F1
#
_entry.id   AF-A0A7V3NIM0-F1
#
_cell.length_a   1.000
_cell.length_b   1.000
_cell.length_c   1.000
_cell.angle_alpha   90.00
_cell.angle_beta   90.00
_cell.angle_gamma   90.00
#
_symmetry.space_group_name_H-M   'P 1'
#
loop_
_entity.id
_entity.type
_entity.pdbx_description
1 polymer ?
#
loop_
_entity_poly.entity_id
_entity_poly.type
_entity_poly.pdbx_seq_one_letter_code
_entity_poly.pdbx_strand_id
1 'polypeptide(L)'
;EKLENAQAALRTFIGQIHSDQERVGMVLFASTVYNIVDLGELGQNRQVLLSKVDSLTASGNTALLDAVRAAYVRLQRLNDRERINAIVAMTDGKENNSNVRLRDLVREIREGNQKGVPVVIFCIAYGEDADYDVLEALAEASGGQVRKGDLETIRNLYKILSTYF
;
A
#
# COMPACT_ATOMS: atom_id res chain seq x y z
N GLU A 1 -17.53 5.03 10.06
CA GLU A 1 -17.16 3.63 10.28
C GLU A 1 -16.02 3.11 9.39
N LYS A 2 -16.18 2.86 8.08
CA LYS A 2 -15.10 2.27 7.23
C LYS A 2 -13.79 3.07 7.24
N LEU A 3 -13.89 4.38 7.05
CA LEU A 3 -12.74 5.29 7.07
C LEU A 3 -12.05 5.32 8.44
N GLU A 4 -12.83 5.39 9.52
CA GLU A 4 -12.29 5.42 10.89
C GLU A 4 -11.56 4.11 11.20
N ASN A 5 -12.07 2.97 10.74
CA ASN A 5 -11.42 1.68 10.86
C ASN A 5 -10.11 1.64 10.06
N ALA A 6 -10.09 2.17 8.85
CA ALA A 6 -8.86 2.29 8.04
C ALA A 6 -7.83 3.20 8.71
N GLN A 7 -8.25 4.35 9.27
CA GLN A 7 -7.37 5.24 10.03
C GLN A 7 -6.81 4.55 11.28
N ALA A 8 -7.66 3.87 12.07
CA ALA A 8 -7.23 3.14 13.26
C ALA A 8 -6.24 2.02 12.94
N ALA A 9 -6.47 1.29 11.84
CA ALA A 9 -5.57 0.28 11.32
C ALA A 9 -4.22 0.87 10.90
N LEU A 10 -4.21 1.95 10.11
CA LEU A 10 -2.96 2.60 9.68
C LEU A 10 -2.15 3.14 10.86
N ARG A 11 -2.81 3.75 11.86
CA ARG A 11 -2.15 4.17 13.10
C ARG A 11 -1.54 2.98 13.84
N THR A 12 -2.29 1.88 13.95
CA THR A 12 -1.81 0.65 14.59
C THR A 12 -0.60 0.09 13.86
N PHE A 13 -0.65 0.01 12.53
CA PHE A 13 0.44 -0.50 11.70
C PHE A 13 1.71 0.34 11.87
N ILE A 14 1.62 1.67 11.74
CA ILE A 14 2.76 2.58 11.93
C ILE A 14 3.31 2.45 13.37
N GLY A 15 2.43 2.32 14.36
CA GLY A 15 2.82 2.15 15.76
C GLY A 15 3.50 0.81 16.08
N GLN A 16 3.24 -0.24 15.30
CA GLN A 16 3.89 -1.54 15.47
C GLN A 16 5.31 -1.57 14.91
N ILE A 17 5.70 -0.63 14.07
CA ILE A 17 7.07 -0.53 13.57
C ILE A 17 7.95 0.09 14.64
N HIS A 18 8.69 -0.77 15.35
CA HIS A 18 9.58 -0.41 16.45
C HIS A 18 10.91 0.18 15.99
N SER A 19 11.37 -0.17 14.78
CA SER A 19 12.64 0.33 14.24
C SER A 19 12.44 1.68 13.56
N ASP A 20 13.13 2.70 14.06
CA ASP A 20 13.12 4.03 13.43
C ASP A 20 13.93 4.07 12.12
N GLN A 21 14.72 3.02 11.83
CA GLN A 21 15.54 2.86 10.64
C GLN A 21 14.80 2.17 9.48
N GLU A 22 13.61 1.65 9.72
CA GLU A 22 12.71 1.23 8.63
C GLU A 22 12.29 2.45 7.82
N ARG A 23 12.24 2.32 6.50
CA ARG A 23 11.82 3.43 5.65
C ARG A 23 10.36 3.25 5.26
N VAL A 24 9.54 4.25 5.57
CA VAL A 24 8.10 4.21 5.33
C VAL A 24 7.70 5.48 4.60
N GLY A 25 6.87 5.32 3.57
CA GLY A 25 6.27 6.37 2.78
C GLY A 25 4.78 6.08 2.62
N MET A 26 4.05 7.00 2.01
CA MET A 26 2.60 6.87 1.88
C MET A 26 2.12 7.51 0.59
N VAL A 27 1.22 6.82 -0.11
CA VAL A 27 0.52 7.35 -1.28
C VAL A 27 -0.95 7.42 -0.93
N LEU A 28 -1.51 8.63 -0.97
CA LEU A 28 -2.93 8.87 -0.75
C LEU A 28 -3.64 9.12 -2.07
N PHE A 29 -4.82 8.54 -2.21
CA PHE A 29 -5.61 8.61 -3.43
C PHE A 29 -7.11 8.70 -3.12
N ALA A 30 -7.81 9.31 -4.08
CA ALA A 30 -9.26 9.33 -4.21
C ALA A 30 -9.54 9.16 -5.72
N SER A 31 -10.21 10.11 -6.37
CA SER A 31 -10.31 10.16 -7.84
C SER A 31 -8.94 10.24 -8.52
N THR A 32 -7.93 10.76 -7.84
CA THR A 32 -6.54 10.77 -8.31
C THR A 32 -5.61 10.54 -7.14
N VAL A 33 -4.33 10.27 -7.43
CA VAL A 33 -3.28 10.37 -6.41
C VAL A 33 -3.09 11.85 -6.07
N TYR A 34 -3.32 12.23 -4.82
CA TYR A 34 -3.31 13.63 -4.39
C TYR A 34 -2.24 13.96 -3.35
N ASN A 35 -1.66 12.94 -2.69
CA ASN A 35 -0.53 13.16 -1.78
C ASN A 35 0.45 11.99 -1.83
N ILE A 36 1.74 12.30 -1.78
CA ILE A 36 2.81 11.33 -1.68
C ILE A 36 3.77 11.82 -0.61
N VAL A 37 3.92 11.03 0.45
CA VAL A 37 5.00 11.14 1.42
C VAL A 37 6.10 10.21 0.93
N ASP A 38 7.25 10.78 0.56
CA ASP A 38 8.37 10.00 0.05
C ASP A 38 8.91 9.02 1.10
N LEU A 39 9.50 7.93 0.62
CA LEU A 39 10.07 6.89 1.45
C LEU A 39 11.25 7.46 2.25
N GLY A 40 11.19 7.41 3.57
CA GLY A 40 12.22 7.92 4.47
C GLY A 40 12.20 7.19 5.81
N GLU A 41 13.28 7.29 6.58
CA GLU A 41 13.39 6.67 7.91
C GLU A 41 12.19 7.03 8.78
N LEU A 42 11.59 6.02 9.40
CA LEU A 42 10.36 6.18 10.15
C LEU A 42 10.56 7.13 11.33
N GLY A 43 11.73 7.16 11.97
CA GLY A 43 12.03 8.13 13.02
C GLY A 43 11.77 9.59 12.60
N GLN A 44 11.98 9.91 11.32
CA GLN A 44 11.74 11.23 10.74
C GLN A 44 10.32 11.35 10.16
N ASN A 45 9.83 10.27 9.53
CA ASN A 45 8.55 10.27 8.81
C ASN A 45 7.31 10.00 9.69
N ARG A 46 7.47 9.46 10.92
CA ARG A 46 6.34 8.98 11.74
C ARG A 46 5.26 10.05 11.95
N GLN A 47 5.66 11.25 12.36
CA GLN A 47 4.70 12.32 12.66
C GLN A 47 3.96 12.80 11.41
N VAL A 48 4.64 12.92 10.27
CA VAL A 48 3.98 13.33 9.02
C VAL A 48 3.02 12.25 8.53
N LEU A 49 3.39 10.96 8.61
CA LEU A 49 2.51 9.86 8.23
C LEU A 49 1.25 9.83 9.09
N LEU A 50 1.38 9.93 10.42
CA LEU A 50 0.22 9.97 11.32
C LEU A 50 -0.69 11.16 11.06
N SER A 51 -0.11 12.36 10.84
CA SER A 51 -0.90 13.55 10.47
C SER A 51 -1.64 13.37 9.15
N LYS A 52 -1.03 12.69 8.15
CA LYS A 52 -1.70 12.36 6.90
C LYS A 52 -2.85 11.39 7.09
N VAL A 53 -2.67 10.35 7.91
CA VAL A 53 -3.75 9.42 8.29
C VAL A 53 -4.91 10.17 8.93
N ASP A 54 -4.65 11.08 9.87
CA ASP A 54 -5.69 11.86 10.56
C ASP A 54 -6.46 12.78 9.62
N SER A 55 -5.81 13.24 8.54
CA SER A 55 -6.43 14.12 7.54
C SER A 55 -7.26 13.39 6.47
N LEU A 56 -7.27 12.05 6.46
CA LEU A 56 -8.01 11.28 5.47
C LEU A 56 -9.52 11.58 5.54
N THR A 57 -10.13 11.79 4.39
CA THR A 57 -11.57 11.97 4.23
C THR A 57 -12.10 11.01 3.16
N ALA A 58 -13.27 10.43 3.40
CA ALA A 58 -13.95 9.60 2.41
C ALA A 58 -14.64 10.52 1.41
N SER A 59 -14.08 10.65 0.21
CA SER A 59 -14.69 11.42 -0.87
C SER A 59 -14.13 11.04 -2.23
N GLY A 60 -14.93 11.23 -3.27
CA GLY A 60 -14.53 11.01 -4.66
C GLY A 60 -14.57 9.54 -5.10
N ASN A 61 -13.90 9.28 -6.21
CA ASN A 61 -13.77 7.97 -6.84
C ASN A 61 -12.53 7.22 -6.28
N THR A 62 -12.17 6.09 -6.89
CA THR A 62 -11.04 5.24 -6.45
C THR A 62 -10.07 5.03 -7.60
N ALA A 63 -8.89 5.66 -7.51
CA ALA A 63 -7.76 5.50 -8.42
C ALA A 63 -6.63 4.67 -7.78
N LEU A 64 -6.99 3.45 -7.37
CA LEU A 64 -6.11 2.46 -6.73
C LEU A 64 -4.96 2.05 -7.64
N LEU A 65 -5.20 1.77 -8.93
CA LEU A 65 -4.13 1.31 -9.83
C LEU A 65 -3.06 2.38 -10.03
N ASP A 66 -3.47 3.64 -10.18
CA ASP A 66 -2.55 4.78 -10.28
C ASP A 66 -1.72 4.92 -9.00
N ALA A 67 -2.34 4.73 -7.82
CA ALA A 67 -1.65 4.78 -6.53
C ALA A 67 -0.63 3.65 -6.36
N VAL A 68 -1.02 2.40 -6.66
CA VAL A 68 -0.14 1.23 -6.59
C VAL A 68 1.03 1.39 -7.55
N ARG A 69 0.77 1.82 -8.79
CA ARG A 69 1.82 2.11 -9.77
C ARG A 69 2.77 3.20 -9.28
N ALA A 70 2.25 4.27 -8.70
CA ALA A 70 3.06 5.37 -8.17
C ALA A 70 4.02 4.91 -7.06
N ALA A 71 3.58 4.03 -6.17
CA ALA A 71 4.43 3.42 -5.15
C ALA A 71 5.44 2.44 -5.77
N TYR A 72 4.98 1.57 -6.68
CA TYR A 72 5.81 0.55 -7.32
C TYR A 72 6.97 1.14 -8.12
N VAL A 73 6.71 2.15 -8.96
CA VAL A 73 7.75 2.82 -9.76
C VAL A 73 8.79 3.48 -8.85
N ARG A 74 8.40 4.00 -7.68
CA ARG A 74 9.35 4.59 -6.72
C ARG A 74 10.27 3.55 -6.10
N LEU A 75 9.72 2.41 -5.67
CA LEU A 75 10.53 1.31 -5.14
C LEU A 75 11.48 0.75 -6.21
N GLN A 76 10.98 0.56 -7.44
CA GLN A 76 11.82 0.15 -8.57
C GLN A 76 12.96 1.14 -8.85
N ARG A 77 12.71 2.46 -8.76
CA ARG A 77 13.73 3.49 -8.96
C ARG A 77 14.75 3.58 -7.83
N LEU A 78 14.32 3.39 -6.58
CA LEU A 78 15.22 3.32 -5.43
C LEU A 78 16.17 2.12 -5.57
N ASN A 79 15.68 1.02 -6.15
CA ASN A 79 16.45 -0.18 -6.48
C ASN A 79 17.29 -0.70 -5.30
N ASP A 80 16.74 -0.59 -4.09
CA ASP A 80 17.42 -1.00 -2.87
C ASP A 80 17.23 -2.49 -2.63
N ARG A 81 18.27 -3.27 -2.91
CA ARG A 81 18.28 -4.73 -2.76
C ARG A 81 18.71 -5.21 -1.37
N GLU A 82 19.13 -4.31 -0.50
CA GLU A 82 19.54 -4.64 0.87
C GLU A 82 18.33 -4.70 1.82
N ARG A 83 17.16 -4.28 1.35
CA ARG A 83 15.90 -4.24 2.10
C ARG A 83 14.80 -4.97 1.36
N ILE A 84 13.82 -5.47 2.10
CA ILE A 84 12.57 -5.94 1.51
C ILE A 84 11.75 -4.74 1.07
N ASN A 85 11.30 -4.79 -0.18
CA ASN A 85 10.44 -3.78 -0.76
C ASN A 85 9.01 -4.33 -0.76
N ALA A 86 8.12 -3.64 -0.06
CA ALA A 86 6.72 -4.04 0.04
C ALA A 86 5.79 -2.84 -0.16
N ILE A 87 4.64 -3.10 -0.74
CA ILE A 87 3.52 -2.15 -0.84
C ILE A 87 2.36 -2.75 -0.06
N VAL A 88 1.78 -1.97 0.85
CA VAL A 88 0.51 -2.29 1.48
C VAL A 88 -0.55 -1.38 0.87
N ALA A 89 -1.34 -1.93 -0.05
CA ALA A 89 -2.44 -1.22 -0.69
C ALA A 89 -3.73 -1.44 0.12
N MET A 90 -4.38 -0.35 0.53
CA MET A 90 -5.63 -0.41 1.29
C MET A 90 -6.74 0.29 0.52
N THR A 91 -7.91 -0.34 0.41
CA THR A 91 -9.10 0.25 -0.24
C THR A 91 -10.38 -0.29 0.36
N ASP A 92 -11.44 0.51 0.36
CA ASP A 92 -12.78 0.15 0.82
C ASP A 92 -13.84 0.17 -0.30
N GLY A 93 -13.40 0.36 -1.54
CA GLY A 93 -14.25 0.55 -2.71
C GLY A 93 -13.67 -0.01 -3.99
N LYS A 94 -14.45 0.12 -5.08
CA LYS A 94 -14.09 -0.41 -6.40
C LYS A 94 -13.23 0.56 -7.16
N GLU A 95 -12.15 0.05 -7.73
CA GLU A 95 -11.37 0.76 -8.74
C GLU A 95 -12.29 1.25 -9.88
N ASN A 96 -12.26 2.55 -10.16
CA ASN A 96 -13.12 3.14 -11.18
C ASN A 96 -12.59 4.46 -11.79
N ASN A 97 -11.39 4.91 -11.44
CA ASN A 97 -10.90 6.24 -11.88
C ASN A 97 -9.39 6.32 -12.12
N SER A 98 -8.69 5.19 -12.21
CA SER A 98 -7.28 5.16 -12.62
C SER A 98 -7.13 5.37 -14.13
N ASN A 99 -6.03 6.02 -14.52
CA ASN A 99 -5.62 6.14 -15.91
C ASN A 99 -4.97 4.86 -16.41
N VAL A 100 -4.24 4.16 -15.54
CA VAL A 100 -3.60 2.88 -15.86
C VAL A 100 -4.61 1.74 -15.86
N ARG A 101 -4.47 0.83 -16.82
CA ARG A 101 -5.28 -0.40 -16.91
C ARG A 101 -4.64 -1.52 -16.10
N LEU A 102 -5.46 -2.32 -15.41
CA LEU A 102 -5.01 -3.43 -14.57
C LEU A 102 -4.04 -4.37 -15.31
N ARG A 103 -4.37 -4.78 -16.53
CA ARG A 103 -3.55 -5.69 -17.34
C ARG A 103 -2.14 -5.13 -17.59
N ASP A 104 -2.04 -3.83 -17.83
CA ASP A 104 -0.77 -3.19 -18.16
C ASP A 104 0.07 -3.03 -16.88
N LEU A 105 -0.56 -2.70 -15.74
CA LEU A 105 0.10 -2.68 -14.43
C LEU A 105 0.58 -4.06 -13.97
N VAL A 106 -0.24 -5.10 -14.12
CA VAL A 106 0.15 -6.49 -13.79
C VAL A 106 1.39 -6.92 -14.59
N ARG A 107 1.45 -6.54 -15.87
CA ARG A 107 2.64 -6.79 -16.70
C ARG A 107 3.85 -6.01 -16.21
N GLU A 108 3.68 -4.72 -15.94
CA GLU A 108 4.75 -3.85 -15.40
C GLU A 108 5.31 -4.39 -14.07
N ILE A 109 4.44 -4.92 -13.20
CA ILE A 109 4.84 -5.55 -11.94
C ILE A 109 5.66 -6.82 -12.20
N ARG A 110 5.16 -7.74 -13.03
CA ARG A 110 5.86 -9.00 -13.33
C ARG A 110 7.22 -8.75 -13.96
N GLU A 111 7.30 -7.87 -14.96
CA GLU A 111 8.55 -7.56 -15.65
C GLU A 111 9.54 -6.81 -14.75
N GLY A 112 9.05 -5.85 -13.94
CA GLY A 112 9.90 -5.10 -13.04
C GLY A 112 10.46 -5.97 -11.90
N ASN A 113 9.68 -6.90 -11.35
CA ASN A 113 10.19 -7.85 -10.35
C ASN A 113 11.19 -8.86 -10.93
N GLN A 114 11.12 -9.18 -12.23
CA GLN A 114 12.09 -10.04 -12.90
C GLN A 114 13.43 -9.33 -13.19
N LYS A 115 13.38 -8.04 -13.54
CA LYS A 115 14.56 -7.28 -14.02
C LYS A 115 15.16 -6.35 -12.97
N GLY A 116 14.34 -5.82 -12.09
CA GLY A 116 14.67 -4.77 -11.12
C GLY A 116 14.83 -5.31 -9.70
N VAL A 117 14.18 -4.65 -8.75
CA VAL A 117 14.12 -5.08 -7.35
C VAL A 117 12.80 -5.82 -7.08
N PRO A 118 12.79 -6.95 -6.35
CA PRO A 118 11.54 -7.61 -6.00
C PRO A 118 10.69 -6.73 -5.07
N VAL A 119 9.47 -6.40 -5.50
CA VAL A 119 8.48 -5.68 -4.69
C VAL A 119 7.29 -6.59 -4.45
N VAL A 120 6.91 -6.81 -3.18
CA VAL A 120 5.74 -7.63 -2.80
C VAL A 120 4.55 -6.72 -2.49
N ILE A 121 3.38 -7.00 -3.05
CA ILE A 121 2.17 -6.18 -2.89
C ILE A 121 1.15 -6.94 -2.03
N PHE A 122 0.85 -6.37 -0.86
CA PHE A 122 -0.20 -6.82 0.04
C PHE A 122 -1.42 -5.93 -0.13
N CYS A 123 -2.57 -6.52 -0.41
CA CYS A 123 -3.81 -5.80 -0.61
C CYS A 123 -4.76 -6.02 0.58
N ILE A 124 -5.30 -4.94 1.13
CA ILE A 124 -6.23 -4.96 2.27
C ILE A 124 -7.56 -4.35 1.85
N ALA A 125 -8.61 -5.17 1.86
CA ALA A 125 -9.94 -4.84 1.41
C ALA A 125 -10.88 -4.53 2.59
N TYR A 126 -11.29 -3.28 2.76
CA TYR A 126 -12.21 -2.86 3.83
C TYR A 126 -13.67 -2.95 3.39
N GLY A 127 -14.46 -3.73 4.11
CA GLY A 127 -15.87 -3.96 3.76
C GLY A 127 -16.04 -4.84 2.53
N GLU A 128 -17.27 -4.89 2.02
CA GLU A 128 -17.68 -5.80 0.93
C GLU A 128 -17.62 -5.15 -0.46
N ASP A 129 -17.42 -3.83 -0.51
CA ASP A 129 -17.43 -3.06 -1.77
C ASP A 129 -16.09 -3.10 -2.50
N ALA A 130 -15.02 -3.56 -1.86
CA ALA A 130 -13.71 -3.68 -2.48
C ALA A 130 -13.73 -4.72 -3.61
N ASP A 131 -13.05 -4.41 -4.71
CA ASP A 131 -12.94 -5.31 -5.85
C ASP A 131 -11.81 -6.34 -5.62
N TYR A 132 -12.18 -7.51 -5.10
CA TYR A 132 -11.22 -8.57 -4.79
C TYR A 132 -10.50 -9.09 -6.04
N ASP A 133 -11.15 -9.16 -7.21
CA ASP A 133 -10.51 -9.64 -8.45
C ASP A 133 -9.36 -8.70 -8.86
N VAL A 134 -9.56 -7.38 -8.75
CA VAL A 134 -8.51 -6.39 -9.00
C VAL A 134 -7.37 -6.52 -7.98
N LEU A 135 -7.70 -6.68 -6.70
CA LEU A 135 -6.70 -6.81 -5.62
C LEU A 135 -5.89 -8.11 -5.75
N GLU A 136 -6.54 -9.22 -6.09
CA GLU A 136 -5.89 -10.52 -6.29
C GLU A 136 -4.93 -10.47 -7.47
N ALA A 137 -5.36 -9.89 -8.60
CA ALA A 137 -4.49 -9.74 -9.76
C ALA A 137 -3.21 -8.93 -9.46
N LEU A 138 -3.30 -7.87 -8.65
CA LEU A 138 -2.14 -7.08 -8.20
C LEU A 138 -1.23 -7.86 -7.26
N ALA A 139 -1.82 -8.50 -6.24
CA ALA A 139 -1.09 -9.28 -5.26
C ALA A 139 -0.35 -10.45 -5.92
N GLU A 140 -1.03 -11.26 -6.73
CA GLU A 140 -0.45 -12.40 -7.45
C GLU A 140 0.68 -12.01 -8.39
N ALA A 141 0.55 -10.87 -9.10
CA ALA A 141 1.59 -10.37 -10.00
C ALA A 141 2.93 -10.13 -9.29
N SER A 142 2.88 -9.87 -7.97
CA SER A 142 4.04 -9.57 -7.13
C SER A 142 4.45 -10.71 -6.20
N GLY A 143 3.67 -11.79 -6.13
CA GLY A 143 3.84 -12.87 -5.14
C GLY A 143 3.33 -12.53 -3.73
N GLY A 144 2.46 -11.52 -3.61
CA GLY A 144 1.83 -11.12 -2.36
C GLY A 144 0.46 -11.77 -2.12
N GLN A 145 -0.37 -11.15 -1.29
CA GLN A 145 -1.67 -11.70 -0.89
C GLN A 145 -2.71 -10.60 -0.62
N VAL A 146 -3.99 -10.97 -0.78
CA VAL A 146 -5.14 -10.15 -0.38
C VAL A 146 -5.64 -10.59 0.98
N ARG A 147 -6.05 -9.64 1.82
CA ARG A 147 -6.68 -9.89 3.12
C ARG A 147 -7.83 -8.93 3.36
N LYS A 148 -8.75 -9.32 4.25
CA LYS A 148 -9.83 -8.45 4.71
C LYS A 148 -9.31 -7.37 5.67
N GLY A 149 -9.82 -6.16 5.54
CA GLY A 149 -9.50 -5.01 6.38
C GLY A 149 -10.19 -5.10 7.74
N ASP A 150 -9.52 -5.73 8.68
CA ASP A 150 -9.85 -5.69 10.10
C ASP A 150 -8.58 -5.49 10.95
N LEU A 151 -8.77 -5.07 12.21
CA LEU A 151 -7.66 -4.75 13.11
C LEU A 151 -6.76 -5.96 13.38
N GLU A 152 -7.30 -7.18 13.38
CA GLU A 152 -6.53 -8.39 13.60
C GLU A 152 -5.61 -8.68 12.41
N THR A 153 -6.13 -8.59 11.19
CA THR A 153 -5.38 -8.75 9.94
C THR A 153 -4.24 -7.75 9.87
N ILE A 154 -4.48 -6.50 10.25
CA ILE A 154 -3.45 -5.46 10.21
C ILE A 154 -2.32 -5.74 11.20
N ARG A 155 -2.66 -6.21 12.41
CA ARG A 155 -1.66 -6.64 13.39
C ARG A 155 -0.87 -7.85 12.90
N ASN A 156 -1.53 -8.77 12.21
CA ASN A 156 -0.87 -9.95 11.65
C ASN A 156 -0.04 -9.61 10.41
N LEU A 157 -0.44 -8.61 9.62
CA LEU A 157 0.32 -8.12 8.47
C LEU A 157 1.70 -7.62 8.90
N TYR A 158 1.78 -6.84 9.98
CA TYR A 158 3.07 -6.42 10.52
C TYR A 158 3.95 -7.62 10.88
N LYS A 159 3.40 -8.65 11.53
CA LYS A 159 4.16 -9.88 11.84
C LYS A 159 4.68 -10.56 10.58
N ILE A 160 3.89 -10.60 9.51
CA ILE A 160 4.31 -11.18 8.24
C ILE A 160 5.47 -10.35 7.67
N LEU A 161 5.33 -9.04 7.60
CA LEU A 161 6.40 -8.15 7.11
C LEU A 161 7.66 -8.27 7.97
N SER A 162 7.53 -8.37 9.30
CA SER A 162 8.64 -8.57 10.23
C SER A 162 9.28 -9.96 10.18
N THR A 163 8.69 -10.93 9.48
CA THR A 163 9.41 -12.19 9.19
C THR A 163 10.31 -12.07 7.97
N TYR A 164 10.07 -11.07 7.14
CA TYR A 164 10.98 -10.73 6.05
C TYR A 164 12.15 -9.88 6.58
N PHE A 165 11.88 -8.92 7.47
CA PHE A 165 12.90 -8.06 8.10
C PHE A 165 13.74 -8.79 9.16
#